data_AF-A0A9D8WM52-F1
#
_entry.id   AF-A0A9D8WM52-F1
#
_cell.length_a   1.000
_cell.length_b   1.000
_cell.length_c   1.000
_cell.angle_alpha   90.00
_cell.angle_beta   90.00
_cell.angle_gamma   90.00
#
_symmetry.space_group_name_H-M   'P 1'
#
loop_
_entity.id
_entity.type
_entity.pdbx_description
1 polymer ?
#
loop_
_entity_poly.entity_id
_entity_poly.type
_entity_poly.pdbx_seq_one_letter_code
_entity_poly.pdbx_strand_id
1 'polypeptide(L)'
;MKRIMAASVLAVAIITSCTMKNPLLVASDAPYGAPAFDKIKTEHYKPAFEAAVAEGKEEIKAIVENPEAPTFANTIEALERAGGKLESIGNIFFNLNECCTNPEMQQIAEDVSPMLTEYEVSILLNPELFNRVKTVYQQREG
;
A
#
# COMPACT_ATOMS: atom_id res chain seq x y z
N MET A 1 -19.41 -47.04 -37.64
CA MET A 1 -19.84 -47.56 -36.31
C MET A 1 -18.62 -47.88 -35.47
N LYS A 2 -18.26 -46.98 -34.54
CA LYS A 2 -17.81 -47.27 -33.16
C LYS A 2 -17.34 -45.94 -32.55
N ARG A 3 -18.14 -45.49 -31.59
CA ARG A 3 -17.83 -44.43 -30.64
C ARG A 3 -16.62 -44.86 -29.81
N ILE A 4 -15.80 -43.92 -29.36
CA ILE A 4 -15.38 -43.75 -27.96
C ILE A 4 -14.71 -42.37 -27.87
N MET A 5 -15.30 -41.52 -27.04
CA MET A 5 -14.71 -40.30 -26.51
C MET A 5 -13.55 -40.66 -25.56
N ALA A 6 -12.47 -39.90 -25.59
CA ALA A 6 -11.60 -39.75 -24.43
C ALA A 6 -11.22 -38.28 -24.35
N ALA A 7 -11.90 -37.57 -23.45
CA ALA A 7 -11.58 -36.22 -23.05
C ALA A 7 -10.33 -36.25 -22.18
N SER A 8 -9.23 -35.68 -22.67
CA SER A 8 -8.06 -35.41 -21.86
C SER A 8 -8.22 -34.03 -21.24
N VAL A 9 -8.79 -33.99 -20.04
CA VAL A 9 -8.81 -32.81 -19.17
C VAL A 9 -7.37 -32.54 -18.77
N LEU A 10 -6.73 -31.54 -19.42
CA LEU A 10 -5.49 -30.98 -18.90
C LEU A 10 -5.90 -30.10 -17.71
N ALA A 11 -5.69 -30.63 -16.51
CA ALA A 11 -5.89 -29.91 -15.27
C ALA A 11 -5.02 -28.65 -15.29
N VAL A 12 -5.64 -27.50 -15.54
CA VAL A 12 -5.10 -26.22 -15.09
C VAL A 12 -5.16 -26.30 -13.58
N ALA A 13 -4.02 -26.66 -12.98
CA ALA A 13 -3.79 -26.40 -11.58
C ALA A 13 -3.86 -24.88 -11.42
N ILE A 14 -5.07 -24.40 -11.11
CA ILE A 14 -5.26 -23.07 -10.56
C ILE A 14 -4.38 -23.09 -9.31
N ILE A 15 -3.22 -22.45 -9.39
CA ILE A 15 -2.44 -22.02 -8.23
C ILE A 15 -3.35 -20.98 -7.56
N THR A 16 -4.36 -21.49 -6.90
CA THR A 16 -5.16 -20.73 -5.95
C THR A 16 -4.22 -20.65 -4.77
N SER A 17 -3.31 -19.66 -4.82
CA SER A 17 -2.64 -19.20 -3.63
C SER A 17 -3.78 -18.77 -2.71
N CYS A 18 -4.22 -19.67 -1.86
CA CYS A 18 -5.04 -19.36 -0.71
C CYS A 18 -4.12 -18.68 0.30
N THR A 19 -3.52 -17.55 -0.13
CA THR A 19 -2.93 -16.59 0.77
C THR A 19 -4.11 -16.13 1.60
N MET A 20 -4.15 -16.47 2.88
CA MET A 20 -5.04 -15.76 3.80
C MET A 20 -4.79 -14.28 3.56
N LYS A 21 -5.74 -13.58 2.94
CA LYS A 21 -5.58 -12.17 2.59
C LYS A 21 -5.36 -11.44 3.90
N ASN A 22 -4.18 -10.82 4.05
CA ASN A 22 -3.88 -10.03 5.23
C ASN A 22 -5.01 -9.00 5.41
N PRO A 23 -5.72 -8.99 6.55
CA PRO A 23 -6.90 -8.15 6.74
C PRO A 23 -6.58 -6.65 6.68
N LEU A 24 -5.31 -6.28 6.87
CA LEU A 24 -4.82 -4.91 6.72
C LEU A 24 -4.61 -4.48 5.26
N LEU A 25 -4.58 -5.43 4.32
CA LEU A 25 -4.36 -5.16 2.89
C LEU A 25 -5.64 -5.15 2.05
N VAL A 26 -6.79 -5.33 2.69
CA VAL A 26 -8.12 -5.34 2.05
C VAL A 26 -9.01 -4.28 2.68
N ALA A 27 -9.93 -3.73 1.89
CA ALA A 27 -10.92 -2.80 2.41
C ALA A 27 -11.79 -3.48 3.48
N SER A 28 -12.06 -2.76 4.58
CA SER A 28 -12.94 -3.25 5.64
C SER A 28 -14.40 -3.06 5.26
N ASP A 29 -15.20 -4.11 5.44
CA ASP A 29 -16.66 -4.07 5.29
C ASP A 29 -17.38 -3.52 6.54
N ALA A 30 -16.63 -3.14 7.58
CA ALA A 30 -17.22 -2.59 8.80
C ALA A 30 -17.81 -1.18 8.55
N PRO A 31 -18.81 -0.75 9.34
CA PRO A 31 -19.42 0.57 9.18
C PRO A 31 -18.39 1.70 9.13
N TYR A 32 -18.56 2.61 8.17
CA TYR A 32 -17.67 3.76 7.94
C TYR A 32 -16.22 3.40 7.58
N GLY A 33 -15.95 2.15 7.19
CA GLY A 33 -14.60 1.69 6.90
C GLY A 33 -13.74 1.46 8.15
N ALA A 34 -14.38 1.28 9.31
CA ALA A 34 -13.65 1.02 10.56
C ALA A 34 -12.74 -0.22 10.45
N PRO A 35 -11.58 -0.25 11.11
CA PRO A 35 -10.71 -1.43 11.10
C PRO A 35 -11.44 -2.65 11.68
N ALA A 36 -11.33 -3.80 11.00
CA ALA A 36 -11.85 -5.08 11.48
C ALA A 36 -10.93 -5.65 12.58
N PHE A 37 -10.90 -5.01 13.75
CA PHE A 37 -10.00 -5.35 14.86
C PHE A 37 -10.12 -6.80 15.34
N ASP A 38 -11.27 -7.44 15.16
CA ASP A 38 -11.52 -8.86 15.44
C ASP A 38 -10.69 -9.81 14.54
N LYS A 39 -10.26 -9.32 13.37
CA LYS A 39 -9.46 -10.08 12.40
C LYS A 39 -8.00 -9.70 12.39
N ILE A 40 -7.65 -8.51 12.88
CA ILE A 40 -6.27 -8.01 12.88
C ILE A 40 -5.49 -8.66 14.03
N LYS A 41 -4.29 -9.15 13.73
CA LYS A 41 -3.37 -9.79 14.67
C LYS A 41 -1.99 -9.17 14.50
N THR A 42 -1.17 -9.28 15.54
CA THR A 42 0.19 -8.72 15.55
C THR A 42 1.03 -9.20 14.36
N GLU A 43 0.94 -10.49 14.01
CA GLU A 43 1.62 -11.13 12.88
C GLU A 43 1.26 -10.53 11.50
N HIS A 44 0.16 -9.78 11.40
CA HIS A 44 -0.26 -9.15 10.15
C HIS A 44 0.48 -7.83 9.86
N TYR A 45 1.01 -7.13 10.87
CA TYR A 45 1.51 -5.77 10.68
C TYR A 45 2.75 -5.70 9.81
N LYS A 46 3.81 -6.44 10.14
CA LYS A 46 5.08 -6.35 9.39
C LYS A 46 4.91 -6.69 7.90
N PRO A 47 4.26 -7.82 7.51
CA PRO A 47 3.99 -8.10 6.10
C PRO A 47 3.07 -7.06 5.43
N ALA A 48 2.15 -6.45 6.18
CA ALA A 48 1.27 -5.41 5.64
C ALA A 48 2.04 -4.11 5.37
N PHE A 49 2.93 -3.70 6.28
CA PHE A 49 3.80 -2.55 6.10
C PHE A 49 4.74 -2.74 4.91
N GLU A 50 5.39 -3.90 4.79
CA GLU A 50 6.27 -4.22 3.66
C GLU A 50 5.53 -4.13 2.32
N ALA A 51 4.33 -4.72 2.23
CA ALA A 51 3.50 -4.66 1.04
C ALA A 51 3.03 -3.23 0.72
N ALA A 52 2.61 -2.47 1.73
CA ALA A 52 2.10 -1.11 1.54
C ALA A 52 3.21 -0.11 1.20
N VAL A 53 4.43 -0.28 1.72
CA VAL A 53 5.60 0.50 1.30
C VAL A 53 5.96 0.20 -0.16
N ALA A 54 5.92 -1.07 -0.57
CA ALA A 54 6.17 -1.44 -1.96
C ALA A 54 5.13 -0.82 -2.91
N GLU A 55 3.85 -0.88 -2.55
CA GLU A 55 2.76 -0.25 -3.29
C GLU A 55 2.92 1.27 -3.37
N GLY A 56 3.20 1.94 -2.25
CA GLY A 56 3.44 3.39 -2.22
C GLY A 56 4.63 3.81 -3.09
N LYS A 57 5.72 3.02 -3.12
CA LYS A 57 6.87 3.29 -4.00
C LYS A 57 6.47 3.23 -5.48
N GLU A 58 5.63 2.29 -5.88
CA GLU A 58 5.12 2.20 -7.26
C GLU A 58 4.15 3.34 -7.60
N GLU A 59 3.31 3.77 -6.66
CA GLU A 59 2.43 4.93 -6.83
C GLU A 59 3.24 6.22 -7.06
N ILE A 60 4.27 6.45 -6.24
CA ILE A 60 5.17 7.61 -6.39
C ILE A 60 5.93 7.54 -7.71
N LYS A 61 6.43 6.35 -8.09
CA LYS A 61 7.09 6.14 -9.37
C LYS A 61 6.16 6.47 -10.54
N ALA A 62 4.90 6.05 -10.49
CA ALA A 62 3.92 6.37 -11.53
C ALA A 62 3.69 7.89 -11.68
N ILE A 63 3.74 8.64 -10.58
CA ILE A 63 3.66 10.11 -10.62
C ILE A 63 4.91 10.71 -11.28
N VAL A 64 6.09 10.24 -10.88
CA VAL A 64 7.37 10.71 -11.42
C VAL A 64 7.47 10.42 -12.92
N GLU A 65 7.16 9.19 -13.33
CA GLU A 65 7.29 8.69 -14.71
C GLU A 65 6.11 9.09 -15.61
N ASN A 66 5.11 9.84 -15.13
CA ASN A 66 3.98 10.25 -15.95
C ASN A 66 4.46 11.14 -17.11
N PRO A 67 4.26 10.73 -18.39
CA PRO A 67 4.77 11.43 -19.56
C PRO A 67 4.03 12.75 -19.85
N GLU A 68 2.85 12.96 -19.26
CA GLU A 68 2.10 14.20 -19.40
C GLU A 68 2.77 15.34 -18.62
N ALA A 69 2.59 16.57 -19.12
CA ALA A 69 3.02 17.76 -18.40
C ALA A 69 2.43 17.78 -16.96
N PRO A 70 3.19 18.22 -15.95
CA PRO A 70 2.69 18.27 -14.57
C PRO A 70 1.43 19.14 -14.46
N THR A 71 0.38 18.58 -13.89
CA THR A 71 -0.88 19.25 -13.56
C THR A 71 -1.22 19.03 -12.10
N PHE A 72 -2.15 19.82 -11.55
CA PHE A 72 -2.64 19.61 -10.18
C PHE A 72 -3.15 18.18 -9.96
N ALA A 73 -3.95 17.65 -10.90
CA ALA A 73 -4.50 16.30 -10.80
C ALA A 73 -3.43 15.19 -10.88
N ASN A 74 -2.52 15.26 -11.85
CA ASN A 74 -1.53 14.19 -12.05
C ASN A 74 -0.30 14.30 -11.13
N THR A 75 -0.20 15.34 -10.30
CA THR A 75 0.92 15.56 -9.39
C THR A 75 0.43 15.74 -7.95
N ILE A 76 -0.36 16.77 -7.64
CA ILE A 76 -0.78 17.07 -6.26
C ILE A 76 -1.88 16.11 -5.78
N GLU A 77 -2.96 15.93 -6.54
CA GLU A 77 -4.01 14.98 -6.16
C GLU A 77 -3.51 13.54 -6.18
N ALA A 78 -2.61 13.22 -7.11
CA ALA A 78 -1.98 11.91 -7.15
C ALA A 78 -1.09 11.67 -5.92
N LEU A 79 -0.32 12.67 -5.49
CA LEU A 79 0.48 12.60 -4.26
C LEU A 79 -0.38 12.46 -3.00
N GLU A 80 -1.49 13.18 -2.92
CA GLU A 80 -2.45 13.07 -1.81
C GLU A 80 -3.04 11.66 -1.68
N ARG A 81 -3.18 10.94 -2.80
CA ARG A 81 -3.70 9.56 -2.81
C ARG A 81 -2.61 8.52 -2.57
N ALA A 82 -1.38 8.82 -2.96
CA ALA A 82 -0.26 7.90 -2.85
C ALA A 82 0.04 7.57 -1.39
N GLY A 83 0.32 6.30 -1.11
CA GLY A 83 0.59 5.81 0.23
C GLY A 83 -0.65 5.66 1.12
N GLY A 84 -1.87 5.89 0.63
CA GLY A 84 -3.08 5.82 1.46
C GLY A 84 -3.27 4.48 2.18
N LYS A 85 -2.82 3.36 1.59
CA LYS A 85 -2.81 2.06 2.27
C LYS A 85 -1.81 2.02 3.42
N LEU A 86 -0.60 2.55 3.20
CA LEU A 86 0.44 2.62 4.22
C LEU A 86 0.00 3.51 5.39
N GLU A 87 -0.61 4.65 5.08
CA GLU A 87 -1.17 5.57 6.06
C GLU A 87 -2.26 4.88 6.91
N SER A 88 -3.20 4.17 6.26
CA SER A 88 -4.26 3.45 6.97
C SER A 88 -3.71 2.40 7.95
N ILE A 89 -2.73 1.61 7.51
CA ILE A 89 -2.09 0.58 8.35
C ILE A 89 -1.31 1.24 9.49
N GLY A 90 -0.57 2.31 9.19
CA GLY A 90 0.17 3.10 10.18
C GLY A 90 -0.75 3.67 11.26
N ASN A 91 -1.86 4.28 10.87
CA ASN A 91 -2.84 4.85 11.80
C ASN A 91 -3.42 3.79 12.75
N ILE A 92 -3.75 2.60 12.24
CA ILE A 92 -4.23 1.49 13.08
C ILE A 92 -3.14 1.03 14.05
N PHE A 93 -1.95 0.76 13.54
CA PHE A 93 -0.84 0.21 14.32
C PHE A 93 -0.37 1.16 15.41
N PHE A 94 -0.07 2.41 15.06
CA PHE A 94 0.48 3.38 16.00
C PHE A 94 -0.55 3.83 17.04
N ASN A 95 -1.84 3.90 16.69
CA ASN A 95 -2.89 4.13 17.69
C ASN A 95 -2.94 3.00 18.76
N LEU A 96 -2.86 1.74 18.32
CA LEU A 96 -2.83 0.60 19.25
C LEU A 96 -1.50 0.52 20.02
N ASN A 97 -0.39 0.89 19.39
CA ASN A 97 0.92 0.95 20.05
C ASN A 97 1.02 2.08 21.09
N GLU A 98 0.18 3.11 21.00
CA GLU A 98 0.09 4.14 22.04
C GLU A 98 -0.85 3.71 23.19
N CYS A 99 -1.99 3.09 22.88
CA CYS A 99 -3.04 2.81 23.86
C CYS A 99 -2.93 1.43 24.54
N CYS A 100 -2.49 0.41 23.80
CA CYS A 100 -2.61 -1.01 24.16
C CYS A 100 -1.34 -1.80 23.78
N THR A 101 -0.16 -1.22 24.00
CA THR A 101 1.11 -1.83 23.60
C THR A 101 1.51 -3.05 24.43
N ASN A 102 2.43 -3.83 23.86
CA ASN A 102 3.09 -4.97 24.48
C ASN A 102 4.47 -5.16 23.81
N PRO A 103 5.35 -6.05 24.33
CA PRO A 103 6.68 -6.24 23.77
C PRO A 103 6.70 -6.65 22.28
N GLU A 104 5.69 -7.39 21.80
CA GLU A 104 5.59 -7.78 20.39
C GLU A 104 5.28 -6.58 19.49
N MET A 105 4.35 -5.71 19.90
CA MET A 105 4.04 -4.46 19.22
C MET A 105 5.24 -3.51 19.20
N GLN A 106 5.97 -3.41 20.30
CA GLN A 106 7.20 -2.60 20.38
C GLN A 106 8.27 -3.11 19.42
N GLN A 107 8.49 -4.43 19.36
CA GLN A 107 9.44 -5.01 18.41
C GLN A 107 9.04 -4.73 16.95
N ILE A 108 7.74 -4.82 16.63
CA ILE A 108 7.28 -4.46 15.28
C ILE A 108 7.54 -2.98 15.01
N ALA A 109 7.31 -2.09 15.96
CA ALA A 109 7.58 -0.67 15.80
C ALA A 109 9.08 -0.42 15.51
N GLU A 110 9.98 -1.07 16.24
CA GLU A 110 11.43 -1.01 16.00
C GLU A 110 11.80 -1.53 14.60
N ASP A 111 11.20 -2.64 14.17
CA ASP A 111 11.45 -3.25 12.87
C ASP A 111 10.98 -2.38 11.70
N VAL A 112 9.80 -1.76 11.81
CA VAL A 112 9.18 -1.04 10.68
C VAL A 112 9.59 0.43 10.62
N SER A 113 9.93 1.06 11.74
CA SER A 113 10.24 2.50 11.78
C SER A 113 11.36 2.94 10.83
N PRO A 114 12.49 2.21 10.70
CA PRO A 114 13.53 2.55 9.73
C PRO A 114 13.03 2.49 8.28
N MET A 115 12.23 1.47 7.94
CA MET A 115 11.64 1.32 6.61
C MET A 115 10.65 2.44 6.28
N LEU A 116 9.81 2.83 7.24
CA LEU A 116 8.88 3.95 7.08
C LEU A 116 9.62 5.28 6.89
N THR A 117 10.67 5.51 7.68
CA THR A 117 11.55 6.67 7.53
C THR A 117 12.21 6.71 6.15
N GLU A 118 12.74 5.58 5.69
CA GLU A 118 13.36 5.48 4.36
C GLU A 118 12.35 5.79 3.24
N TYR A 119 11.13 5.26 3.36
CA TYR A 119 10.05 5.55 2.42
C TYR A 119 9.74 7.05 2.36
N GLU A 120 9.53 7.69 3.51
CA GLU A 120 9.24 9.13 3.59
C GLU A 120 10.40 9.98 3.01
N VAL A 121 11.65 9.66 3.38
CA VAL A 121 12.85 10.33 2.85
C VAL A 121 12.94 10.16 1.33
N SER A 122 12.62 8.99 0.80
CA SER A 122 12.64 8.72 -0.64
C SER A 122 11.64 9.57 -1.43
N ILE A 123 10.60 10.08 -0.79
CA ILE A 123 9.60 10.99 -1.39
C ILE A 123 10.08 12.44 -1.23
N LEU A 124 10.38 12.86 -0.01
CA LEU A 124 10.74 14.24 0.31
C LEU A 124 12.00 14.71 -0.40
N LEU A 125 12.96 13.82 -0.61
CA LEU A 125 14.24 14.12 -1.26
C LEU A 125 14.30 13.69 -2.74
N ASN A 126 13.16 13.36 -3.36
CA ASN A 126 13.12 13.01 -4.78
C ASN A 126 13.17 14.27 -5.66
N PRO A 127 14.27 14.52 -6.41
CA PRO A 127 14.41 15.73 -7.20
C PRO A 127 13.47 15.78 -8.41
N GLU A 128 13.11 14.63 -8.98
CA GLU A 128 12.22 14.54 -10.14
C GLU A 128 10.78 14.86 -9.72
N LEU A 129 10.34 14.28 -8.60
CA LEU A 129 9.04 14.57 -8.01
C LEU A 129 8.94 16.05 -7.60
N PHE A 130 9.98 16.58 -6.95
CA PHE A 130 10.04 17.98 -6.58
C PHE A 130 9.90 18.91 -7.79
N ASN A 131 10.56 18.59 -8.90
CA ASN A 131 10.43 19.38 -10.13
C ASN A 131 8.99 19.39 -10.66
N ARG A 132 8.28 18.26 -10.63
CA ARG A 132 6.85 18.21 -11.00
C ARG A 132 6.00 19.12 -10.11
N VAL A 133 6.17 19.00 -8.79
CA VAL A 133 5.44 19.84 -7.80
C VAL A 133 5.74 21.33 -8.03
N LYS A 134 7.02 21.67 -8.24
CA LYS A 134 7.46 23.04 -8.52
C LYS A 134 6.78 23.60 -9.77
N THR A 135 6.70 22.83 -10.86
CA THR A 135 6.03 23.25 -12.08
C THR A 135 4.55 23.58 -11.84
N VAL A 136 3.83 22.70 -11.14
CA VAL A 136 2.42 22.95 -10.79
C VAL A 136 2.28 24.19 -9.91
N TYR A 137 3.14 24.32 -8.89
CA TYR A 137 3.12 25.47 -7.98
C TYR A 137 3.34 26.81 -8.69
N GLN A 138 4.19 26.83 -9.73
CA GLN A 138 4.46 28.03 -10.54
C GLN A 138 3.29 28.43 -11.45
N GLN A 139 2.39 27.49 -11.77
CA GLN A 139 1.23 27.73 -12.64
C GLN A 139 -0.03 28.17 -11.87
N ARG A 140 0.01 28.24 -10.54
CA ARG A 140 -1.18 28.41 -9.69
C ARG A 140 -1.92 29.75 -9.81
N GLU A 141 -1.24 30.79 -10.30
CA GLU A 141 -1.81 32.16 -10.40
C GLU A 141 -2.20 32.52 -11.85
N GLY A 142 -2.29 31.53 -12.73
CA GLY A 142 -2.71 31.67 -14.14
C GLY A 142 -4.19 31.48 -14.37
#